data_AF-A0AAW4YLJ6-F1
#
_entry.id   AF-A0AAW4YLJ6-F1
#
_cell.length_a   1.000
_cell.length_b   1.000
_cell.length_c   1.000
_cell.angle_alpha   90.00
_cell.angle_beta   90.00
_cell.angle_gamma   90.00
#
_symmetry.space_group_name_H-M   'P 1'
#
loop_
_entity.id
_entity.type
_entity.pdbx_description
1 polymer ?
#
loop_
_entity_poly.entity_id
_entity_poly.type
_entity_poly.pdbx_seq_one_letter_code
_entity_poly.pdbx_strand_id
1 'polypeptide(L)'
;MCHKSIARILLSYIELDDKKETLQSQLSERRQKIIRERLDEWCAAKGYRDTSQNMITLSRSLNISRYELSRYLSSCLNTTFRPWLAEVRFEAAKKMMLDNPDFGNDIISAECGFSSRTHLYRMFKEKEGCSPTAWREKNC
;
A
#
# COMPACT_ATOMS: atom_id res chain seq x y z
N MET A 1 1.05 13.80 -20.94
CA MET A 1 0.46 15.04 -21.47
C MET A 1 -1.05 14.99 -21.26
N CYS A 2 -1.61 15.72 -20.28
CA CYS A 2 -3.07 15.93 -20.16
C CYS A 2 -3.45 17.08 -19.20
N HIS A 3 -2.64 18.15 -19.10
CA HIS A 3 -2.70 19.06 -17.95
C HIS A 3 -2.92 20.55 -18.27
N LYS A 4 -3.39 20.93 -19.47
CA LYS A 4 -3.23 22.35 -19.92
C LYS A 4 -4.47 23.20 -20.23
N SER A 5 -5.72 22.74 -20.09
CA SER A 5 -6.85 23.56 -20.58
C SER A 5 -7.82 24.13 -19.51
N ILE A 6 -7.65 23.83 -18.22
CA ILE A 6 -8.60 24.30 -17.17
C ILE A 6 -8.06 25.54 -16.41
N ALA A 7 -6.80 25.91 -16.62
CA ALA A 7 -6.05 26.83 -15.77
C ALA A 7 -6.51 28.30 -15.74
N ARG A 8 -7.39 28.76 -16.65
CA ARG A 8 -7.64 30.21 -16.84
C ARG A 8 -8.85 30.77 -16.07
N ILE A 9 -9.80 29.93 -15.67
CA ILE A 9 -11.01 30.37 -14.93
C ILE A 9 -10.85 30.18 -13.41
N LEU A 10 -10.00 29.24 -12.97
CA LEU A 10 -9.72 28.99 -11.55
C LEU A 10 -8.94 30.14 -10.87
N LEU A 11 -8.20 30.95 -11.63
CA LEU A 11 -7.28 31.96 -11.07
C LEU A 11 -7.96 33.11 -10.32
N SER A 12 -9.24 33.42 -10.57
CA SER A 12 -9.93 34.51 -9.85
C SER A 12 -10.68 34.06 -8.60
N TYR A 13 -10.81 32.74 -8.35
CA TYR A 13 -11.42 32.19 -7.13
C TYR A 13 -10.38 31.85 -6.05
N ILE A 14 -9.09 31.75 -6.42
CA ILE A 14 -7.99 31.27 -5.58
C ILE A 14 -7.55 32.28 -4.50
N GLU A 15 -7.73 33.59 -4.70
CA GLU A 15 -7.11 34.59 -3.82
C GLU A 15 -7.83 34.84 -2.47
N LEU A 16 -9.06 34.36 -2.27
CA LEU A 16 -9.82 34.59 -1.03
C LEU A 16 -9.92 33.36 -0.09
N ASP A 17 -9.59 32.15 -0.56
CA ASP A 17 -9.61 30.90 0.23
C ASP A 17 -8.23 30.54 0.84
N ASP A 18 -7.18 31.22 0.35
CA ASP A 18 -5.77 30.87 0.50
C ASP A 18 -5.24 30.88 1.94
N LYS A 19 -5.94 31.50 2.92
CA LYS A 19 -5.47 31.61 4.33
C LYS A 19 -6.04 30.58 5.30
N LYS A 20 -7.18 29.97 5.01
CA LYS A 20 -7.74 28.86 5.82
C LYS A 20 -7.29 27.50 5.25
N GLU A 21 -7.15 27.45 3.94
CA GLU A 21 -6.75 26.26 3.19
C GLU A 21 -5.26 25.91 3.37
N THR A 22 -4.36 26.88 3.56
CA THR A 22 -2.92 26.62 3.80
C THR A 22 -2.64 25.90 5.12
N LEU A 23 -3.31 26.27 6.23
CA LEU A 23 -3.05 25.63 7.52
C LEU A 23 -3.72 24.25 7.60
N GLN A 24 -4.93 24.09 7.08
CA GLN A 24 -5.62 22.79 7.03
C GLN A 24 -4.95 21.81 6.06
N SER A 25 -4.43 22.29 4.92
CA SER A 25 -3.65 21.46 3.99
C SER A 25 -2.29 21.06 4.58
N GLN A 26 -1.56 21.98 5.21
CA GLN A 26 -0.29 21.66 5.87
C GLN A 26 -0.47 20.71 7.08
N LEU A 27 -1.54 20.89 7.87
CA LEU A 27 -1.89 19.96 8.94
C LEU A 27 -2.29 18.59 8.38
N SER A 28 -2.98 18.54 7.24
CA SER A 28 -3.32 17.31 6.51
C SER A 28 -2.07 16.61 5.98
N GLU A 29 -1.13 17.32 5.36
CA GLU A 29 0.13 16.78 4.85
C GLU A 29 1.02 16.23 5.96
N ARG A 30 1.18 16.99 7.07
CA ARG A 30 1.93 16.51 8.24
C ARG A 30 1.30 15.25 8.81
N ARG A 31 -0.03 15.17 8.86
CA ARG A 31 -0.73 13.99 9.37
C ARG A 31 -0.59 12.80 8.42
N GLN A 32 -0.73 13.02 7.12
CA GLN A 32 -0.49 11.99 6.09
C GLN A 32 0.93 11.44 6.19
N LYS A 33 1.94 12.30 6.41
CA LYS A 33 3.32 11.87 6.63
C LYS A 33 3.45 10.95 7.85
N ILE A 34 2.81 11.28 8.97
CA ILE A 34 2.80 10.41 10.17
C ILE A 34 2.15 9.06 9.86
N ILE A 35 0.99 9.05 9.18
CA ILE A 35 0.31 7.80 8.83
C ILE A 35 1.20 6.92 7.95
N ARG A 36 1.87 7.53 6.95
CA ARG A 36 2.84 6.84 6.09
C ARG A 36 3.99 6.23 6.88
N GLU A 37 4.66 7.02 7.72
CA GLU A 37 5.79 6.55 8.54
C GLU A 37 5.38 5.37 9.43
N ARG A 38 4.19 5.42 10.05
CA ARG A 38 3.67 4.31 10.85
C ARG A 38 3.37 3.06 10.03
N LEU A 39 2.85 3.21 8.81
CA LEU A 39 2.65 2.08 7.90
C LEU A 39 3.99 1.47 7.47
N ASP A 40 4.99 2.32 7.19
CA ASP A 40 6.33 1.88 6.79
C ASP A 40 7.03 1.12 7.93
N GLU A 41 6.97 1.64 9.16
CA GLU A 41 7.47 0.97 10.37
C GLU A 41 6.78 -0.38 10.59
N TRP A 42 5.45 -0.44 10.42
CA TRP A 42 4.69 -1.68 10.55
C TRP A 42 5.05 -2.71 9.48
N CYS A 43 5.29 -2.26 8.24
CA CYS A 43 5.78 -3.10 7.15
C CYS A 43 7.20 -3.61 7.43
N ALA A 44 8.10 -2.74 7.93
CA ALA A 44 9.46 -3.12 8.32
C ALA A 44 9.47 -4.15 9.46
N ALA A 45 8.54 -4.02 10.40
CA ALA A 45 8.29 -5.00 11.47
C ALA A 45 7.58 -6.29 10.99
N LYS A 46 7.35 -6.43 9.68
CA LYS A 46 6.69 -7.59 9.05
C LYS A 46 5.28 -7.86 9.58
N GLY A 47 4.55 -6.83 10.01
CA GLY A 47 3.19 -6.97 10.52
C GLY A 47 2.21 -7.60 9.53
N TYR A 48 2.50 -7.52 8.22
CA TYR A 48 1.70 -8.11 7.15
C TYR A 48 1.67 -9.64 7.16
N ARG A 49 2.59 -10.32 7.86
CA ARG A 49 2.69 -11.79 7.89
C ARG A 49 1.50 -12.48 8.53
N ASP A 50 0.85 -11.82 9.48
CA ASP A 50 -0.29 -12.38 10.18
C ASP A 50 -1.52 -12.46 9.25
N THR A 51 -1.98 -13.67 8.96
CA THR A 51 -3.10 -13.93 8.05
C THR A 51 -4.42 -13.37 8.57
N SER A 52 -4.55 -13.14 9.89
CA SER A 52 -5.74 -12.57 10.54
C SER A 52 -5.86 -11.05 10.44
N GLN A 53 -4.83 -10.38 9.88
CA GLN A 53 -4.79 -8.92 9.77
C GLN A 53 -6.03 -8.35 9.08
N ASN A 54 -6.58 -7.32 9.71
CA ASN A 54 -7.75 -6.59 9.28
C ASN A 54 -7.64 -5.11 9.69
N MET A 55 -8.57 -4.28 9.24
CA MET A 55 -8.54 -2.84 9.52
C MET A 55 -8.51 -2.53 11.03
N ILE A 56 -9.13 -3.37 11.87
CA ILE A 56 -9.19 -3.17 13.32
C ILE A 56 -7.82 -3.45 13.95
N THR A 57 -7.19 -4.59 13.61
CA THR A 57 -5.87 -4.96 14.16
C THR A 57 -4.80 -3.95 13.73
N LEU A 58 -4.81 -3.53 12.46
CA LEU A 58 -3.89 -2.53 11.96
C LEU A 58 -4.08 -1.18 12.68
N SER A 59 -5.32 -0.67 12.71
CA SER A 59 -5.67 0.58 13.40
C SER A 59 -5.16 0.63 14.85
N ARG A 60 -5.35 -0.46 15.61
CA ARG A 60 -4.83 -0.59 16.97
C ARG A 60 -3.31 -0.58 17.03
N SER A 61 -2.64 -1.33 16.16
CA SER A 61 -1.17 -1.41 16.13
C SER A 61 -0.51 -0.07 15.79
N LEU A 62 -1.14 0.75 14.94
CA LEU A 62 -0.59 2.05 14.53
C LEU A 62 -0.99 3.20 15.46
N ASN A 63 -1.94 2.96 16.37
CA ASN A 63 -2.64 3.98 17.14
C ASN A 63 -3.27 5.08 16.25
N ILE A 64 -3.94 4.66 15.17
CA ILE A 64 -4.63 5.52 14.19
C ILE A 64 -6.05 5.01 14.04
N SER A 65 -7.05 5.89 14.03
CA SER A 65 -8.45 5.46 13.90
C SER A 65 -8.72 4.76 12.56
N ARG A 66 -9.65 3.79 12.54
CA ARG A 66 -10.05 3.10 11.30
C ARG A 66 -10.53 4.07 10.22
N TYR A 67 -11.26 5.11 10.62
CA TYR A 67 -11.77 6.13 9.70
C TYR A 67 -10.63 6.89 9.03
N GLU A 68 -9.68 7.38 9.84
CA GLU A 68 -8.52 8.11 9.35
C GLU A 68 -7.65 7.26 8.43
N LEU A 69 -7.40 6.01 8.83
CA LEU A 69 -6.61 5.08 8.02
C LEU A 69 -7.33 4.74 6.71
N SER A 70 -8.64 4.48 6.75
CA SER A 70 -9.44 4.26 5.54
C SER A 70 -9.42 5.47 4.60
N ARG A 71 -9.54 6.68 5.15
CA ARG A 71 -9.44 7.93 4.40
C ARG A 71 -8.08 8.04 3.74
N TYR A 72 -6.99 7.86 4.49
CA TYR A 72 -5.64 7.88 3.95
C TYR A 72 -5.43 6.88 2.80
N LEU A 73 -5.83 5.62 2.98
CA LEU A 73 -5.72 4.61 1.92
C LEU A 73 -6.50 5.03 0.66
N SER A 74 -7.70 5.58 0.82
CA SER A 74 -8.53 6.02 -0.30
C SER A 74 -8.02 7.28 -1.00
N SER A 75 -7.63 8.32 -0.25
CA SER A 75 -7.29 9.62 -0.80
C SER A 75 -5.84 9.73 -1.25
N CYS A 76 -4.92 9.06 -0.54
CA CYS A 76 -3.48 9.17 -0.78
C CYS A 76 -2.95 8.00 -1.60
N LEU A 77 -3.48 6.78 -1.39
CA LEU A 77 -3.02 5.57 -2.06
C LEU A 77 -4.01 5.01 -3.10
N ASN A 78 -5.16 5.66 -3.29
CA ASN A 78 -6.22 5.24 -4.20
C ASN A 78 -6.60 3.75 -4.08
N THR A 79 -6.72 3.26 -2.84
CA THR A 79 -6.95 1.84 -2.56
C THR A 79 -7.82 1.65 -1.31
N THR A 80 -8.18 0.39 -1.05
CA THR A 80 -8.79 -0.03 0.21
C THR A 80 -7.85 -0.96 0.97
N PHE A 81 -8.17 -1.29 2.21
CA PHE A 81 -7.29 -2.10 3.06
C PHE A 81 -6.91 -3.46 2.47
N ARG A 82 -7.86 -4.19 1.87
CA ARG A 82 -7.60 -5.56 1.39
C ARG A 82 -6.65 -5.58 0.18
N PRO A 83 -6.87 -4.79 -0.89
CA PRO A 83 -5.91 -4.67 -1.99
C PRO A 83 -4.57 -4.09 -1.55
N TRP A 84 -4.56 -3.08 -0.68
CA TRP A 84 -3.31 -2.53 -0.12
C TRP A 84 -2.48 -3.60 0.59
N LEU A 85 -3.10 -4.37 1.49
CA LEU A 85 -2.40 -5.44 2.22
C LEU A 85 -1.91 -6.53 1.25
N ALA A 86 -2.70 -6.89 0.25
CA ALA A 86 -2.29 -7.85 -0.77
C ALA A 86 -1.06 -7.35 -1.55
N GLU A 87 -1.00 -6.07 -1.88
CA GLU A 87 0.17 -5.46 -2.55
C GLU A 87 1.42 -5.51 -1.67
N VAL A 88 1.30 -5.12 -0.40
CA VAL A 88 2.41 -5.19 0.56
C VAL A 88 2.97 -6.61 0.67
N ARG A 89 2.08 -7.60 0.78
CA ARG A 89 2.48 -9.02 0.84
C ARG A 89 3.10 -9.50 -0.47
N PHE A 90 2.61 -9.02 -1.61
CA PHE A 90 3.12 -9.38 -2.93
C PHE A 90 4.53 -8.84 -3.16
N GLU A 91 4.79 -7.58 -2.83
CA GLU A 91 6.13 -7.00 -2.90
C GLU A 91 7.10 -7.70 -1.93
N ALA A 92 6.65 -8.04 -0.71
CA ALA A 92 7.43 -8.84 0.22
C ALA A 92 7.76 -10.25 -0.33
N ALA A 93 6.84 -10.87 -1.06
CA ALA A 93 7.06 -12.17 -1.69
C ALA A 93 8.11 -12.09 -2.80
N LYS A 94 8.00 -11.11 -3.71
CA LYS A 94 9.02 -10.88 -4.76
C LYS A 94 10.40 -10.65 -4.15
N LYS A 95 10.49 -9.81 -3.11
CA LYS A 95 11.74 -9.58 -2.39
C LYS A 95 12.30 -10.87 -1.77
N MET A 96 11.47 -11.66 -1.11
CA MET A 96 11.91 -12.92 -0.50
C MET A 96 12.37 -13.95 -1.53
N MET A 97 11.74 -14.00 -2.71
CA MET A 97 12.16 -14.85 -3.83
C MET A 97 13.58 -14.52 -4.29
N LEU A 98 13.90 -13.22 -4.40
CA LEU A 98 15.24 -12.76 -4.80
C LEU A 98 16.27 -12.97 -3.69
N ASP A 99 15.89 -12.68 -2.44
CA ASP A 99 16.80 -12.79 -1.30
C ASP A 99 17.07 -14.27 -0.91
N ASN A 100 16.16 -15.21 -1.26
CA ASN A 100 16.24 -16.63 -0.89
C ASN A 100 15.82 -17.54 -2.07
N PRO A 101 16.68 -17.77 -3.07
CA PRO A 101 16.35 -18.54 -4.26
C PRO A 101 15.89 -19.98 -3.98
N ASP A 102 16.43 -20.59 -2.91
CA ASP A 102 16.11 -21.97 -2.49
C ASP A 102 14.72 -22.12 -1.85
N PHE A 103 14.05 -21.02 -1.48
CA PHE A 103 12.74 -21.08 -0.85
C PHE A 103 11.65 -21.41 -1.87
N GLY A 104 10.93 -22.51 -1.64
CA GLY A 104 9.76 -22.87 -2.42
C GLY A 104 8.62 -21.83 -2.32
N ASN A 105 7.75 -21.79 -3.33
CA ASN A 105 6.60 -20.88 -3.36
C ASN A 105 5.66 -21.06 -2.14
N ASP A 106 5.58 -22.27 -1.59
CA ASP A 106 4.77 -22.59 -0.42
C ASP A 106 5.28 -21.88 0.84
N ILE A 107 6.60 -21.91 1.06
CA ILE A 107 7.27 -21.23 2.18
C ILE A 107 7.08 -19.72 2.03
N ILE A 108 7.34 -19.16 0.85
CA ILE A 108 7.18 -17.72 0.60
C ILE A 108 5.72 -17.27 0.77
N SER A 109 4.76 -18.07 0.30
CA SER A 109 3.33 -17.79 0.51
C SER A 109 3.02 -17.67 2.01
N ALA A 110 3.47 -18.62 2.82
CA ALA A 110 3.24 -18.61 4.27
C ALA A 110 3.98 -17.45 4.96
N GLU A 111 5.26 -17.27 4.65
CA GLU A 111 6.13 -16.25 5.25
C GLU A 111 5.76 -14.81 4.86
N CYS A 112 4.98 -14.62 3.80
CA CYS A 112 4.43 -13.32 3.41
C CYS A 112 2.96 -13.15 3.83
N GLY A 113 2.37 -14.10 4.56
CA GLY A 113 1.02 -13.98 5.11
C GLY A 113 -0.11 -14.18 4.10
N PHE A 114 0.14 -14.85 2.98
CA PHE A 114 -0.94 -15.27 2.08
C PHE A 114 -1.72 -16.42 2.73
N SER A 115 -3.05 -16.33 2.71
CA SER A 115 -3.94 -17.38 3.22
C SER A 115 -3.93 -18.65 2.37
N SER A 116 -3.50 -18.55 1.10
CA SER A 116 -3.36 -19.70 0.21
C SER A 116 -2.39 -19.41 -0.93
N ARG A 117 -1.83 -20.49 -1.48
CA ARG A 117 -0.97 -20.46 -2.68
C ARG A 117 -1.73 -19.90 -3.88
N THR A 118 -3.00 -20.24 -4.03
CA THR A 118 -3.87 -19.74 -5.10
C THR A 118 -3.91 -18.22 -5.13
N HIS A 119 -3.91 -17.56 -3.96
CA HIS A 119 -3.89 -16.11 -3.90
C HIS A 119 -2.57 -15.55 -4.46
N LEU A 120 -1.42 -16.09 -4.03
CA LEU A 120 -0.12 -15.69 -4.56
C LEU A 120 -0.04 -15.87 -6.08
N TYR A 121 -0.46 -17.02 -6.60
CA TYR A 121 -0.45 -17.29 -8.04
C TYR A 121 -1.35 -16.33 -8.83
N ARG A 122 -2.53 -16.00 -8.28
CA ARG A 122 -3.44 -15.01 -8.88
C ARG A 122 -2.79 -13.63 -8.94
N MET A 123 -2.13 -13.19 -7.85
CA MET A 123 -1.40 -11.92 -7.83
C MET A 123 -0.32 -11.86 -8.91
N PHE A 124 0.50 -12.90 -9.07
CA PHE A 124 1.51 -12.95 -10.13
C PHE A 124 0.90 -12.88 -11.54
N LYS A 125 -0.20 -13.60 -11.78
CA LYS A 125 -0.91 -13.53 -13.07
C LYS A 125 -1.45 -12.13 -13.36
N GLU A 126 -2.06 -11.49 -12.36
CA GLU A 126 -2.68 -10.17 -12.50
C GLU A 126 -1.65 -9.04 -12.64
N LYS A 127 -0.52 -9.12 -11.92
CA LYS A 127 0.46 -8.04 -11.81
C LYS A 127 1.66 -8.19 -12.74
N GLU A 128 2.11 -9.42 -12.95
CA GLU A 128 3.35 -9.73 -13.69
C GLU A 128 3.07 -10.55 -14.96
N GLY A 129 1.80 -10.91 -15.22
CA GLY A 129 1.38 -11.66 -16.41
C GLY A 129 1.85 -13.11 -16.48
N CYS A 130 2.43 -13.66 -15.40
CA CYS A 130 3.01 -15.00 -15.39
C CYS A 130 2.82 -15.71 -14.04
N SER A 131 3.29 -16.96 -13.91
CA SER A 131 3.26 -17.69 -12.63
C SER A 131 4.45 -17.27 -11.75
N PRO A 132 4.40 -17.49 -10.42
CA PRO A 132 5.55 -17.21 -9.55
C PRO A 132 6.82 -17.95 -9.99
N THR A 133 6.70 -19.20 -10.45
CA THR A 133 7.83 -19.99 -10.98
C THR A 133 8.43 -19.34 -12.23
N ALA A 134 7.59 -18.97 -13.20
CA ALA A 134 8.05 -18.32 -14.43
C ALA A 134 8.61 -16.92 -14.18
N TRP A 135 8.11 -16.23 -13.14
CA TRP A 135 8.69 -14.96 -12.71
C TRP A 135 10.08 -15.14 -12.13
N ARG A 136 10.31 -16.16 -11.29
CA ARG A 136 11.64 -16.47 -10.74
C ARG A 136 12.65 -16.78 -11.84
N GLU A 137 12.31 -17.65 -12.79
CA GLU A 137 13.20 -18.01 -13.90
C GLU A 137 13.70 -16.80 -14.71
N LYS A 138 12.97 -15.68 -14.68
CA LYS A 138 13.32 -14.43 -15.37
C LYS A 138 14.10 -13.44 -14.51
N ASN A 139 14.03 -13.56 -13.17
CA ASN A 139 14.46 -12.50 -12.25
C ASN A 139 15.43 -12.97 -11.14
N CYS A 140 15.49 -14.27 -10.84
CA CYS A 140 16.39 -14.88 -9.85
C CYS A 140 17.56 -15.55 -10.58
#